data_AF-J9EFQ6-F1
#
_entry.id   AF-J9EFQ6-F1
#
_cell.length_a   1.000
_cell.length_b   1.000
_cell.length_c   1.000
_cell.angle_alpha   90.00
_cell.angle_beta   90.00
_cell.angle_gamma   90.00
#
_symmetry.space_group_name_H-M   'P 1'
#
loop_
_entity.id
_entity.type
_entity.pdbx_description
1 polymer ?
#
loop_
_entity_poly.entity_id
_entity_poly.type
_entity_poly.pdbx_seq_one_letter_code
_entity_poly.pdbx_strand_id
1 'polypeptide(L)'
;MNGVKLDSFLIISIIGQEYLTIGHTTVAIALLQLALDMDEAKMALLDLKLSVLGAISFAYYQQKNYQLAIKYLEMQLEINKQL
;
A
#
# COMPACT_ATOMS: atom_id res chain seq x y z
N MET A 1 10.42 -23.86 5.68
CA MET A 1 10.03 -22.57 5.05
C MET A 1 8.52 -22.47 5.15
N ASN A 2 7.99 -21.63 6.04
CA ASN A 2 6.57 -21.34 6.04
C ASN A 2 6.30 -20.54 4.76
N GLY A 3 5.68 -21.17 3.77
CA GLY A 3 5.35 -20.51 2.51
C GLY A 3 4.51 -19.28 2.80
N VAL A 4 4.89 -18.13 2.21
CA VAL A 4 4.06 -16.93 2.26
C VAL A 4 2.67 -17.33 1.74
N LYS A 5 1.66 -17.19 2.58
CA LYS A 5 0.28 -17.46 2.17
C LYS A 5 -0.11 -16.37 1.18
N LEU A 6 -0.30 -16.77 -0.07
CA LEU A 6 -0.83 -15.89 -1.10
C LEU A 6 -2.33 -15.71 -0.85
N ASP A 7 -2.68 -14.59 -0.25
CA ASP A 7 -4.06 -14.12 -0.14
C ASP A 7 -4.32 -12.95 -1.11
N SER A 8 -5.60 -12.60 -1.24
CA SER A 8 -6.05 -11.56 -2.16
C SER A 8 -5.36 -10.21 -1.89
N PHE A 9 -5.15 -9.87 -0.62
CA PHE A 9 -4.46 -8.64 -0.21
C PHE A 9 -3.02 -8.61 -0.72
N LEU A 10 -2.25 -9.68 -0.50
CA LEU A 10 -0.87 -9.77 -0.96
C LEU A 10 -0.78 -9.74 -2.49
N ILE A 11 -1.64 -10.48 -3.19
CA ILE A 11 -1.60 -10.51 -4.66
C ILE A 11 -1.90 -9.13 -5.25
N ILE A 12 -2.98 -8.48 -4.81
CA ILE A 12 -3.38 -7.18 -5.35
C ILE A 12 -2.36 -6.09 -5.00
N SER A 13 -1.78 -6.13 -3.79
CA SER A 13 -0.73 -5.17 -3.41
C SER A 13 0.56 -5.33 -4.21
N ILE A 14 0.94 -6.56 -4.59
CA ILE A 14 2.07 -6.79 -5.50
C ILE A 14 1.76 -6.20 -6.87
N ILE A 15 0.60 -6.52 -7.45
CA ILE A 15 0.22 -6.01 -8.79
C ILE A 15 0.19 -4.47 -8.78
N GLY A 16 -0.35 -3.85 -7.73
CA GLY A 16 -0.35 -2.38 -7.58
C GLY A 16 1.06 -1.78 -7.54
N GLN A 17 2.01 -2.41 -6.86
CA GLN A 17 3.41 -1.97 -6.81
C GLN A 17 4.13 -2.17 -8.15
N GLU A 18 3.81 -3.22 -8.90
CA GLU A 18 4.34 -3.42 -10.25
C GLU A 18 3.88 -2.30 -11.19
N TYR A 19 2.58 -1.95 -11.17
CA TYR A 19 2.08 -0.79 -11.93
C TYR A 19 2.76 0.52 -11.51
N LEU A 20 3.07 0.70 -10.23
CA LEU A 20 3.80 1.88 -9.74
C LEU A 20 5.22 1.94 -10.32
N THR A 21 5.90 0.80 -10.36
CA THR A 21 7.27 0.67 -10.89
C THR A 21 7.35 1.04 -12.37
N ILE A 22 6.31 0.70 -13.16
CA ILE A 22 6.23 1.05 -14.58
C ILE A 22 5.57 2.42 -14.84
N GLY A 23 5.32 3.22 -13.81
CA GLY A 23 4.83 4.60 -13.93
C GLY A 23 3.32 4.75 -14.16
N HIS A 24 2.55 3.66 -14.11
CA HIS A 24 1.08 3.68 -14.20
C HIS A 24 0.45 4.05 -12.85
N THR A 25 0.79 5.24 -12.35
CA THR A 25 0.50 5.70 -10.98
C THR A 25 -0.99 5.67 -10.62
N THR A 26 -1.90 6.07 -11.53
CA THR A 26 -3.35 6.05 -11.26
C THR A 26 -3.89 4.63 -11.02
N VAL A 27 -3.43 3.66 -11.83
CA VAL A 27 -3.85 2.25 -11.68
C VAL A 27 -3.24 1.66 -10.41
N ALA A 28 -1.98 1.98 -10.13
CA ALA A 28 -1.31 1.58 -8.91
C ALA A 28 -2.08 2.03 -7.65
N ILE A 29 -2.46 3.32 -7.59
CA ILE A 29 -3.25 3.86 -6.47
C ILE A 29 -4.56 3.10 -6.30
N ALA A 30 -5.30 2.85 -7.38
CA ALA A 30 -6.58 2.16 -7.32
C ALA A 30 -6.43 0.72 -6.76
N LEU A 31 -5.42 -0.03 -7.22
CA LEU A 31 -5.17 -1.39 -6.75
C LEU A 31 -4.67 -1.43 -5.31
N LEU A 32 -3.76 -0.53 -4.93
CA LEU A 32 -3.22 -0.49 -3.57
C LEU A 32 -4.29 -0.05 -2.56
N GLN A 33 -5.17 0.89 -2.92
CA GLN A 33 -6.30 1.25 -2.07
C GLN A 33 -7.31 0.11 -1.97
N LEU A 34 -7.62 -0.56 -3.10
CA LEU A 34 -8.47 -1.75 -3.09
C LEU A 34 -7.92 -2.81 -2.14
N ALA A 35 -6.60 -3.05 -2.14
CA ALA A 35 -5.96 -3.97 -1.22
C ALA A 35 -6.23 -3.57 0.25
N LEU A 36 -6.03 -2.30 0.62
CA LEU A 36 -6.28 -1.84 2.00
C LEU A 36 -7.75 -1.95 2.43
N ASP A 37 -8.69 -1.88 1.49
CA ASP A 37 -10.12 -1.96 1.76
C ASP A 37 -10.61 -3.42 1.90
N MET A 38 -9.79 -4.43 1.56
CA MET A 38 -10.16 -5.86 1.66
C MET A 38 -10.24 -6.33 3.12
N ASP A 39 -11.10 -7.30 3.40
CA ASP A 39 -11.19 -7.88 4.75
C ASP A 39 -9.88 -8.60 5.17
N GLU A 40 -9.19 -9.22 4.22
CA GLU A 40 -7.88 -9.84 4.43
C GLU A 40 -6.83 -8.84 4.91
N ALA A 41 -6.94 -7.57 4.51
CA ALA A 41 -6.05 -6.53 4.99
C ALA A 41 -6.11 -6.45 6.52
N LYS A 42 -7.28 -6.59 7.17
CA LYS A 42 -7.38 -6.52 8.64
C LYS A 42 -6.46 -7.50 9.36
N MET A 43 -6.29 -8.69 8.79
CA MET A 43 -5.47 -9.79 9.34
C MET A 43 -4.04 -9.82 8.79
N ALA A 44 -3.72 -8.97 7.81
CA ALA A 44 -2.39 -8.92 7.23
C ALA A 44 -1.34 -8.41 8.22
N LEU A 45 -0.10 -8.90 8.04
CA LEU A 45 1.07 -8.44 8.78
C LEU A 45 1.22 -6.92 8.66
N LEU A 46 1.56 -6.29 9.78
CA LEU A 46 1.64 -4.83 9.85
C LEU A 46 2.68 -4.26 8.88
N ASP A 47 3.82 -4.94 8.71
CA ASP A 47 4.86 -4.57 7.77
C ASP A 47 4.34 -4.51 6.32
N LEU A 48 3.44 -5.41 5.94
CA LEU A 48 2.86 -5.43 4.60
C LEU A 48 1.87 -4.26 4.42
N LYS A 49 1.07 -3.94 5.43
CA LYS A 49 0.20 -2.74 5.42
C LYS A 49 1.03 -1.47 5.31
N LEU A 50 2.10 -1.36 6.09
CA LEU A 50 3.02 -0.24 6.04
C LEU A 50 3.63 -0.12 4.64
N SER A 51 4.08 -1.22 4.03
CA SER A 51 4.57 -1.21 2.65
C SER A 51 3.55 -0.64 1.67
N VAL A 52 2.29 -1.10 1.72
CA VAL A 52 1.21 -0.62 0.84
C VAL A 52 0.94 0.87 1.04
N LEU A 53 0.87 1.36 2.28
CA LEU A 53 0.67 2.79 2.57
C LEU A 53 1.82 3.64 2.00
N GLY A 54 3.06 3.15 2.08
CA GLY A 54 4.23 3.82 1.52
C GLY A 54 4.19 3.91 0.01
N ALA A 55 3.77 2.81 -0.65
CA ALA A 55 3.59 2.78 -2.10
C ALA A 55 2.50 3.78 -2.55
N ILE A 56 1.38 3.87 -1.83
CA ILE A 56 0.33 4.86 -2.13
C ILE A 56 0.84 6.30 -1.95
N SER A 57 1.57 6.57 -0.86
CA SER A 57 2.18 7.88 -0.65
C SER A 57 3.12 8.27 -1.80
N PHE A 58 4.00 7.35 -2.20
CA PHE A 58 4.93 7.56 -3.30
C PHE A 58 4.19 7.80 -4.63
N ALA A 59 3.11 7.08 -4.89
CA ALA A 59 2.29 7.29 -6.08
C ALA A 59 1.65 8.69 -6.10
N TYR A 60 1.08 9.15 -4.98
CA TYR A 60 0.54 10.52 -4.89
C TYR A 60 1.63 11.59 -4.98
N TYR A 61 2.82 11.31 -4.45
CA TYR A 61 3.98 12.19 -4.61
C TYR A 61 4.35 12.34 -6.10
N GLN A 62 4.40 11.25 -6.87
CA GLN A 62 4.67 11.30 -8.32
C GLN A 62 3.61 12.12 -9.09
N GLN A 63 2.35 12.10 -8.62
CA GLN A 63 1.27 12.93 -9.18
C GLN A 63 1.30 14.40 -8.70
N LYS A 64 2.29 14.79 -7.89
CA LYS A 64 2.36 16.10 -7.22
C LYS A 64 1.18 16.40 -6.30
N ASN A 65 0.44 15.37 -5.89
CA ASN A 65 -0.62 15.48 -4.90
C ASN A 65 -0.03 15.30 -3.50
N TYR A 66 0.71 16.33 -3.07
CA TYR A 66 1.46 16.26 -1.81
C TYR A 66 0.57 16.15 -0.59
N GLN A 67 -0.65 16.68 -0.63
CA GLN A 67 -1.60 16.59 0.48
C GLN A 67 -1.96 15.13 0.76
N LEU A 68 -2.29 14.35 -0.28
CA LEU A 68 -2.56 12.94 -0.10
C LEU A 68 -1.28 12.16 0.23
N ALA A 69 -0.15 12.46 -0.41
CA ALA A 69 1.12 11.81 -0.08
C ALA A 69 1.47 11.92 1.42
N ILE A 70 1.33 13.12 1.99
CA ILE A 70 1.54 13.38 3.43
C ILE A 70 0.54 12.60 4.27
N LYS A 71 -0.75 12.61 3.92
CA LYS A 71 -1.77 11.87 4.65
C LYS A 71 -1.42 10.38 4.81
N TYR A 72 -0.91 9.73 3.75
CA TYR A 72 -0.50 8.32 3.83
C TYR A 72 0.76 8.10 4.66
N LEU A 73 1.73 9.04 4.64
CA LEU A 73 2.90 9.00 5.52
C LEU A 73 2.51 9.18 7.00
N GLU A 74 1.56 10.08 7.28
CA GLU A 74 1.04 10.27 8.64
C GLU A 74 0.36 9.00 9.16
N MET A 75 -0.40 8.30 8.32
CA MET A 75 -0.96 6.99 8.67
C MET A 75 0.14 5.95 8.96
N GLN A 76 1.20 5.89 8.15
CA GLN A 76 2.35 5.00 8.45
C GLN A 76 3.04 5.38 9.76
N LEU A 77 3.21 6.67 10.03
CA LEU A 77 3.85 7.15 11.25
C LEU A 77 3.03 6.78 12.48
N GLU A 78 1.71 6.96 12.43
CA GLU A 78 0.82 6.60 13.53
C GLU A 78 0.88 5.11 13.85
N ILE A 79 0.87 4.25 12.82
CA ILE A 79 1.02 2.80 13.00
C ILE A 79 2.38 2.45 13.60
N ASN A 80 3.47 3.04 13.10
CA ASN A 80 4.82 2.78 13.63
C ASN A 80 5.01 3.23 15.07
N LYS A 81 4.28 4.25 15.54
CA LYS A 81 4.32 4.70 16.94
C LYS A 81 3.61 3.74 17.91
N GLN A 82 2.77 2.85 17.39
CA GLN A 82 2.01 1.87 18.17
C GLN A 82 2.76 0.54 18.31
N LEU A 83 3.92 0.40 17.66
CA LEU A 83 4.87 -0.72 17.79
C LEU A 83 5.85 -0.50 18.94
#